data_AF-A0A2M8EXZ5-F1
#
_entry.id   AF-A0A2M8EXZ5-F1
#
_cell.length_a   1.000
_cell.length_b   1.000
_cell.length_c   1.000
_cell.angle_alpha   90.00
_cell.angle_beta   90.00
_cell.angle_gamma   90.00
#
_symmetry.space_group_name_H-M   'P 1'
#
loop_
_entity.id
_entity.type
_entity.pdbx_description
1 polymer ?
#
loop_
_entity_poly.entity_id
_entity_poly.type
_entity_poly.pdbx_seq_one_letter_code
_entity_poly.pdbx_strand_id
1 'polypeptide(L)'
;TCRKRSEGGLYQGDERSRIKIIRQACGLGFDYVDIELSSIKYFDLPLDEKSKIILSFHNFKKTPTVTELQIIRNRMRFCRPDIMKLATMVKKEEDIKVLLRLLLEKEKDEKMIVLGIGEKGKITRILGPIMGNYLTYAATDYGQSTQGQIDVFDLKKIYKFLTFHF
;
A
#
# COMPACT_ATOMS: atom_id res chain seq x y z
N THR A 1 -5.08 7.49 -7.40
CA THR A 1 -3.62 7.54 -7.12
C THR A 1 -2.90 8.25 -8.25
N CYS A 2 -2.01 9.21 -7.94
CA CYS A 2 -1.12 9.84 -8.93
C CYS A 2 0.34 9.66 -8.46
N ARG A 3 0.94 8.52 -8.80
CA ARG A 3 2.21 8.05 -8.20
C ARG A 3 3.44 8.70 -8.83
N LYS A 4 4.36 9.18 -8.00
CA LYS A 4 5.67 9.71 -8.44
C LYS A 4 6.61 8.61 -8.99
N ARG A 5 7.52 8.98 -9.91
CA ARG A 5 8.54 8.05 -10.46
C ARG A 5 9.47 7.45 -9.41
N SER A 6 9.88 8.23 -8.40
CA SER A 6 10.77 7.75 -7.33
C SER A 6 10.13 6.67 -6.44
N GLU A 7 8.80 6.50 -6.50
CA GLU A 7 8.05 5.45 -5.83
C GLU A 7 7.29 4.57 -6.85
N GLY A 8 7.87 4.39 -8.03
CA GLY A 8 7.45 3.39 -9.03
C GLY A 8 6.26 3.77 -9.91
N GLY A 9 5.86 5.04 -9.92
CA GLY A 9 4.79 5.54 -10.79
C GLY A 9 5.29 6.12 -12.12
N LEU A 10 4.35 6.60 -12.93
CA LEU A 10 4.61 7.12 -14.27
C LEU A 10 4.44 8.65 -14.39
N TYR A 11 4.04 9.35 -13.32
CA TYR A 11 3.87 10.80 -13.37
C TYR A 11 5.20 11.52 -13.67
N GLN A 12 5.19 12.41 -14.67
CA GLN A 12 6.40 13.04 -15.22
C GLN A 12 6.52 14.54 -14.90
N GLY A 13 5.45 15.17 -14.40
CA GLY A 13 5.44 16.60 -14.08
C GLY A 13 6.16 16.92 -12.76
N ASP A 14 6.10 18.19 -12.36
CA ASP A 14 6.64 18.62 -11.07
C ASP A 14 5.73 18.26 -9.89
N GLU A 15 6.31 18.25 -8.70
CA GLU A 15 5.61 17.88 -7.47
C GLU A 15 4.47 18.84 -7.14
N ARG A 16 4.60 20.16 -7.38
CA ARG A 16 3.52 21.11 -7.05
C ARG A 16 2.29 20.84 -7.90
N SER A 17 2.49 20.57 -9.19
CA SER A 17 1.40 20.20 -10.11
C SER A 17 0.77 18.86 -9.70
N ARG A 18 1.57 17.88 -9.25
CA ARG A 18 1.05 16.58 -8.78
C ARG A 18 0.18 16.73 -7.53
N ILE A 19 0.61 17.55 -6.57
CA ILE A 19 -0.12 17.84 -5.35
C ILE A 19 -1.46 18.53 -5.67
N LYS A 20 -1.51 19.42 -6.66
CA LYS A 20 -2.78 20.02 -7.12
C LYS A 20 -3.75 18.96 -7.64
N ILE A 21 -3.28 18.01 -8.47
CA ILE A 21 -4.10 16.89 -8.97
C ILE A 21 -4.67 16.08 -7.79
N ILE A 22 -3.83 15.77 -6.81
CA ILE A 22 -4.26 14.99 -5.63
C ILE A 22 -5.31 15.76 -4.80
N ARG A 23 -5.10 17.06 -4.56
CA ARG A 23 -6.08 17.88 -3.83
C ARG A 23 -7.42 17.98 -4.56
N GLN A 24 -7.38 18.18 -5.88
CA GLN A 24 -8.59 18.18 -6.71
C GLN A 24 -9.31 16.83 -6.60
N ALA A 25 -8.59 15.71 -6.62
CA ALA A 25 -9.19 14.39 -6.46
C ALA A 25 -9.94 14.25 -5.12
N CYS A 26 -9.44 14.81 -4.02
CA CYS A 26 -10.15 14.77 -2.74
C CYS A 26 -11.53 15.45 -2.81
N GLY A 27 -11.63 16.58 -3.52
CA GLY A 27 -12.89 17.33 -3.68
C GLY A 27 -13.83 16.80 -4.76
N LEU A 28 -13.40 15.83 -5.58
CA LEU A 28 -14.19 15.27 -6.69
C LEU A 28 -14.99 14.01 -6.31
N GLY A 29 -14.98 13.61 -5.04
CA GLY A 29 -15.82 12.53 -4.53
C GLY A 29 -15.29 11.11 -4.79
N PHE A 30 -13.98 10.94 -4.99
CA PHE A 30 -13.37 9.61 -5.01
C PHE A 30 -13.46 8.95 -3.62
N ASP A 31 -13.73 7.65 -3.55
CA ASP A 31 -13.78 6.95 -2.25
C ASP A 31 -12.42 6.91 -1.54
N TYR A 32 -11.33 6.80 -2.32
CA TYR A 32 -9.97 6.70 -1.81
C TYR A 32 -9.00 7.59 -2.60
N VAL A 33 -8.13 8.29 -1.88
CA VAL A 33 -6.99 9.03 -2.44
C VAL A 33 -5.70 8.53 -1.81
N ASP A 34 -4.72 8.15 -2.65
CA ASP A 34 -3.40 7.68 -2.21
C ASP A 34 -2.42 8.87 -2.24
N ILE A 35 -1.83 9.16 -1.08
CA ILE A 35 -0.82 10.20 -0.86
C ILE A 35 0.44 9.51 -0.36
N GLU A 36 1.59 9.73 -0.99
CA GLU A 36 2.83 9.14 -0.48
C GLU A 36 3.30 9.87 0.79
N LEU A 37 3.87 9.12 1.75
CA LEU A 37 4.40 9.65 3.01
C LEU A 37 5.42 10.77 2.79
N SER A 38 6.23 10.68 1.73
CA SER A 38 7.23 11.70 1.39
C SER A 38 6.60 13.01 0.89
N SER A 39 5.30 13.01 0.56
CA SER A 39 4.51 14.16 0.12
C SER A 39 3.53 14.66 1.19
N ILE A 40 3.44 13.99 2.34
CA ILE A 40 2.44 14.30 3.37
C ILE A 40 2.58 15.71 3.93
N LYS A 41 3.79 16.29 3.92
CA LYS A 41 4.07 17.66 4.36
C LYS A 41 3.33 18.77 3.60
N TYR A 42 2.67 18.42 2.49
CA TYR A 42 1.84 19.32 1.70
C TYR A 42 0.35 19.16 2.02
N PHE A 43 -0.02 18.35 3.01
CA PHE A 43 -1.40 18.10 3.41
C PHE A 43 -1.52 18.16 4.92
N ASP A 44 -2.59 18.76 5.40
CA ASP A 44 -2.95 18.78 6.80
C ASP A 44 -4.04 17.73 7.00
N LEU A 45 -3.68 16.56 7.54
CA LEU A 45 -4.65 15.49 7.79
C LEU A 45 -5.31 15.64 9.18
N PRO A 46 -6.58 15.22 9.33
CA PRO A 46 -7.46 14.69 8.30
C PRO A 46 -7.91 15.77 7.30
N LEU A 47 -8.13 15.39 6.04
CA LEU A 47 -8.76 16.30 5.08
C LEU A 47 -10.26 16.37 5.39
N ASP A 48 -10.84 17.56 5.38
CA ASP A 48 -12.29 17.77 5.52
C ASP A 48 -13.03 17.44 4.20
N GLU A 49 -12.72 16.27 3.65
CA GLU A 49 -13.13 15.82 2.33
C GLU A 49 -13.76 14.42 2.44
N LYS A 50 -14.62 14.07 1.50
CA LYS A 50 -15.34 12.77 1.53
C LYS A 50 -14.42 11.57 1.28
N SER A 51 -13.24 11.79 0.71
CA SER A 51 -12.28 10.74 0.36
C SER A 51 -11.52 10.21 1.57
N LYS A 52 -11.44 8.88 1.69
CA LYS A 52 -10.50 8.23 2.63
C LYS A 52 -9.08 8.31 2.12
N ILE A 53 -8.13 8.58 3.00
CA ILE A 53 -6.72 8.75 2.66
C ILE A 53 -5.94 7.46 2.91
N ILE A 54 -5.36 6.94 1.82
CA ILE A 54 -4.33 5.91 1.87
C ILE A 54 -2.98 6.63 1.92
N LEU A 55 -2.37 6.70 3.10
CA LEU A 55 -0.99 7.17 3.23
C LEU A 55 -0.06 6.02 2.87
N SER A 56 0.83 6.23 1.90
CA SER A 56 1.52 5.14 1.25
C SER A 56 3.05 5.32 1.26
N PHE A 57 3.79 4.23 1.37
CA PHE A 57 5.26 4.20 1.34
C PHE A 57 5.74 3.05 0.47
N HIS A 58 6.70 3.33 -0.42
CA HIS A 58 7.23 2.32 -1.35
C HIS A 58 8.75 2.30 -1.33
N ASN A 59 9.31 1.09 -1.28
CA ASN A 59 10.74 0.88 -1.45
C ASN A 59 11.01 -0.18 -2.52
N PHE A 60 11.28 0.26 -3.74
CA PHE A 60 11.58 -0.62 -4.87
C PHE A 60 13.00 -1.21 -4.83
N LYS A 61 13.85 -0.79 -3.88
CA LYS A 61 15.24 -1.25 -3.78
C LYS A 61 15.43 -2.40 -2.80
N LYS A 62 14.75 -2.37 -1.65
CA LYS A 62 14.88 -3.38 -0.58
C LYS A 62 13.65 -3.38 0.33
N THR A 63 13.53 -4.44 1.11
CA THR A 63 12.72 -4.44 2.34
C THR A 63 13.61 -3.92 3.49
N PRO A 64 13.27 -2.78 4.12
CA PRO A 64 13.96 -2.31 5.32
C PRO A 64 13.79 -3.32 6.47
N THR A 65 14.62 -3.19 7.50
CA THR A 65 14.49 -3.99 8.72
C THR A 65 13.16 -3.74 9.42
N VAL A 66 12.75 -4.65 10.31
CA VAL A 66 11.49 -4.50 11.05
C VAL A 66 11.47 -3.19 11.86
N THR A 67 12.60 -2.82 12.48
CA THR A 67 12.74 -1.58 13.25
C THR A 67 12.58 -0.34 12.37
N GLU A 68 13.22 -0.32 11.19
CA GLU A 68 13.05 0.79 10.23
C GLU A 68 11.59 0.90 9.75
N LEU A 69 10.93 -0.23 9.47
CA LEU A 69 9.52 -0.25 9.07
C LEU A 69 8.58 0.17 10.20
N GLN A 70 8.87 -0.18 11.46
CA GLN A 70 8.11 0.28 12.63
C GLN A 70 8.25 1.81 12.80
N ILE A 71 9.44 2.37 12.59
CA ILE A 71 9.65 3.84 12.60
C ILE A 71 8.80 4.50 11.50
N ILE A 72 8.81 3.94 10.29
CA ILE A 72 7.99 4.44 9.17
C ILE A 72 6.50 4.34 9.52
N ARG A 73 6.03 3.20 10.04
CA ARG A 73 4.65 3.00 10.50
C ARG A 73 4.26 4.03 11.55
N ASN A 74 5.09 4.26 12.56
CA ASN A 74 4.81 5.22 13.62
C ASN A 74 4.71 6.66 13.09
N ARG A 75 5.56 7.03 12.12
CA ARG A 75 5.46 8.31 11.43
C ARG A 75 4.17 8.42 10.62
N MET A 76 3.78 7.37 9.89
CA MET A 76 2.52 7.34 9.15
C MET A 76 1.32 7.47 10.10
N ARG A 77 1.35 6.76 11.24
CA ARG A 77 0.31 6.81 12.27
C ARG A 77 0.16 8.20 12.88
N PHE A 78 1.27 8.91 13.10
CA PHE A 78 1.23 10.29 13.59
C PHE A 78 0.47 11.22 12.63
N CYS A 79 0.50 10.96 11.32
CA CYS A 79 -0.28 11.70 10.34
C CYS A 79 -1.77 11.34 10.31
N ARG A 80 -2.22 10.35 11.11
CA ARG A 80 -3.63 9.91 11.23
C ARG A 80 -4.37 9.68 9.89
N PRO A 81 -3.81 8.91 8.95
CA PRO A 81 -4.53 8.54 7.73
C PRO A 81 -5.64 7.51 8.03
N ASP A 82 -6.61 7.38 7.12
CA ASP A 82 -7.60 6.31 7.20
C ASP A 82 -6.98 4.92 7.05
N ILE A 83 -5.96 4.80 6.18
CA ILE A 83 -5.28 3.54 5.86
C ILE A 83 -3.78 3.80 5.65
N MET A 84 -2.92 2.98 6.26
CA MET A 84 -1.49 2.97 5.99
C MET A 84 -1.14 1.88 4.97
N LYS A 85 -0.31 2.19 3.98
CA LYS A 85 0.14 1.23 2.96
C LYS A 85 1.65 1.20 2.87
N LEU A 86 2.26 0.03 3.04
CA LEU A 86 3.69 -0.19 2.87
C LEU A 86 3.93 -1.26 1.81
N ALA A 87 4.74 -0.96 0.81
CA ALA A 87 5.13 -1.93 -0.21
C ALA A 87 6.64 -1.91 -0.48
N THR A 88 7.32 -3.05 -0.33
CA THR A 88 8.79 -3.10 -0.44
C THR A 88 9.27 -4.26 -1.30
N MET A 89 10.41 -4.09 -1.97
CA MET A 89 11.02 -5.11 -2.82
C MET A 89 11.50 -6.31 -2.01
N VAL A 90 10.95 -7.48 -2.32
CA VAL A 90 11.30 -8.76 -1.69
C VAL A 90 12.41 -9.42 -2.48
N LYS A 91 13.58 -9.60 -1.86
CA LYS A 91 14.75 -10.25 -2.46
C LYS A 91 15.00 -11.65 -1.87
N LYS A 92 14.56 -11.90 -0.64
CA LYS A 92 14.72 -13.16 0.08
C LYS A 92 13.50 -13.45 0.97
N GLU A 93 13.36 -14.70 1.41
CA GLU A 93 12.24 -15.15 2.25
C GLU A 93 12.16 -14.39 3.58
N GLU A 94 13.31 -14.01 4.15
CA GLU A 94 13.36 -13.22 5.37
C GLU A 94 12.63 -11.87 5.24
N ASP A 95 12.64 -11.27 4.05
CA ASP A 95 11.91 -10.01 3.80
C ASP A 95 10.39 -10.23 3.92
N ILE A 96 9.89 -11.41 3.57
CA ILE A 96 8.47 -11.77 3.71
C ILE A 96 8.12 -11.86 5.20
N LYS A 97 8.99 -12.49 6.01
CA LYS A 97 8.79 -12.57 7.47
C LYS A 97 8.74 -11.18 8.10
N VAL A 98 9.63 -10.28 7.69
CA VAL A 98 9.64 -8.88 8.14
C VAL A 98 8.32 -8.18 7.82
N LEU A 99 7.79 -8.34 6.60
CA LEU A 99 6.53 -7.73 6.19
C LEU A 99 5.31 -8.31 6.93
N LEU A 100 5.23 -9.63 7.08
CA LEU A 100 4.13 -10.27 7.81
C LEU A 100 4.20 -9.94 9.30
N ARG A 101 5.39 -9.87 9.89
CA ARG A 101 5.58 -9.43 11.28
C ARG A 101 5.07 -8.00 11.49
N LEU A 102 5.43 -7.07 10.60
CA LEU A 102 4.92 -5.70 10.66
C LEU A 102 3.39 -5.64 10.63
N LEU A 103 2.76 -6.50 9.80
CA LEU A 103 1.31 -6.58 9.68
C LEU A 103 0.66 -7.13 10.96
N LEU A 104 1.22 -8.19 11.53
CA LEU A 104 0.70 -8.84 12.75
C LEU A 104 0.89 -7.99 14.01
N GLU A 105 1.89 -7.13 14.03
CA GLU A 105 2.17 -6.20 15.14
C GLU A 105 1.35 -4.88 15.05
N LYS A 106 0.36 -4.78 14.16
CA LYS A 106 -0.49 -3.59 14.04
C LYS A 106 -1.51 -3.51 15.19
N GLU A 107 -1.90 -2.31 15.56
CA GLU A 107 -2.99 -2.12 16.53
C GLU A 107 -4.35 -2.52 15.93
N LYS A 108 -5.34 -2.80 16.79
CA LYS A 108 -6.66 -3.28 16.34
C LYS A 108 -7.37 -2.29 15.43
N ASP A 109 -7.23 -1.00 15.69
CA ASP A 109 -7.81 0.12 14.94
C ASP A 109 -6.97 0.56 13.73
N GLU A 110 -5.72 0.08 13.63
CA GLU A 110 -4.85 0.37 12.49
C GLU A 110 -5.26 -0.44 11.24
N LYS A 111 -5.77 0.28 10.22
CA LYS A 111 -5.97 -0.29 8.88
C LYS A 111 -4.66 -0.22 8.11
N MET A 112 -4.11 -1.39 7.78
CA MET A 112 -2.84 -1.50 7.07
C MET A 112 -2.97 -2.31 5.78
N ILE A 113 -2.15 -1.97 4.80
CA ILE A 113 -1.91 -2.74 3.59
C ILE A 113 -0.40 -2.94 3.47
N VAL A 114 0.08 -4.15 3.77
CA VAL A 114 1.51 -4.50 3.69
C VAL A 114 1.72 -5.49 2.54
N LEU A 115 2.61 -5.15 1.59
CA LEU A 115 2.81 -5.90 0.35
C LEU A 115 4.28 -6.08 0.01
N GLY A 116 4.62 -7.25 -0.50
CA GLY A 116 5.87 -7.53 -1.18
C GLY A 116 5.79 -7.14 -2.66
N ILE A 117 6.77 -6.38 -3.14
CA ILE A 117 7.02 -6.10 -4.56
C ILE A 117 7.94 -7.19 -5.11
N GLY A 118 7.68 -7.61 -6.35
CA GLY A 118 8.48 -8.62 -7.06
C GLY A 118 7.89 -10.02 -6.94
N GLU A 119 8.38 -10.94 -7.78
CA GLU A 119 7.88 -12.32 -7.86
C GLU A 119 7.93 -13.06 -6.52
N LYS A 120 9.03 -12.87 -5.77
CA LYS A 120 9.18 -13.45 -4.42
C LYS A 120 8.19 -12.87 -3.39
N GLY A 121 7.62 -11.70 -3.66
CA GLY A 121 6.64 -11.04 -2.80
C GLY A 121 5.20 -11.52 -3.00
N LYS A 122 4.91 -12.32 -4.04
CA LYS A 122 3.55 -12.79 -4.39
C LYS A 122 2.77 -13.36 -3.20
N ILE A 123 3.44 -14.15 -2.35
CA ILE A 123 2.79 -14.80 -1.20
C ILE A 123 2.19 -13.79 -0.20
N THR A 124 2.78 -12.61 -0.05
CA THR A 124 2.23 -11.55 0.82
C THR A 124 0.86 -11.05 0.33
N ARG A 125 0.60 -11.14 -0.98
CA ARG A 125 -0.69 -10.75 -1.57
C ARG A 125 -1.77 -11.75 -1.29
N ILE A 126 -1.42 -13.02 -1.09
CA ILE A 126 -2.31 -14.11 -0.69
C ILE A 126 -2.54 -14.04 0.82
N LEU A 127 -1.47 -14.13 1.62
CA LEU A 127 -1.56 -14.23 3.08
C LEU A 127 -2.04 -12.92 3.73
N GLY A 128 -1.73 -11.76 3.12
CA GLY A 128 -2.04 -10.45 3.69
C GLY A 128 -3.50 -10.32 4.12
N PRO A 129 -4.50 -10.49 3.24
CA PRO A 129 -5.91 -10.40 3.62
C PRO A 129 -6.34 -11.39 4.71
N ILE A 130 -5.77 -12.60 4.74
CA ILE A 130 -6.02 -13.60 5.77
C ILE A 130 -5.48 -13.13 7.13
N MET A 131 -4.34 -12.43 7.11
CA MET A 131 -3.63 -11.94 8.30
C MET A 131 -4.03 -10.51 8.72
N GLY A 132 -5.02 -9.89 8.06
CA GLY A 132 -5.56 -8.60 8.47
C GLY A 132 -5.11 -7.39 7.65
N ASN A 133 -4.57 -7.57 6.44
CA ASN A 133 -4.52 -6.47 5.48
C ASN A 133 -5.95 -5.98 5.18
N TYR A 134 -6.11 -4.66 5.09
CA TYR A 134 -7.37 -4.05 4.71
C TYR A 134 -7.81 -4.41 3.28
N LEU A 135 -6.86 -4.54 2.36
CA LEU A 135 -7.07 -5.04 1.00
C LEU A 135 -5.76 -5.61 0.42
N THR A 136 -5.86 -6.24 -0.74
CA THR A 136 -4.72 -6.67 -1.56
C THR A 136 -4.86 -6.13 -2.99
N TYR A 137 -3.78 -6.18 -3.76
CA TYR A 137 -3.78 -5.74 -5.16
C TYR A 137 -3.48 -6.92 -6.07
N ALA A 138 -4.33 -7.07 -7.08
CA ALA A 138 -4.24 -8.08 -8.12
C ALA A 138 -4.02 -7.42 -9.49
N ALA A 139 -3.49 -8.18 -10.44
CA ALA A 139 -3.44 -7.79 -11.84
C ALA A 139 -4.83 -8.00 -12.48
N THR A 140 -5.08 -7.29 -13.58
CA THR A 140 -6.29 -7.46 -14.39
C THR A 140 -5.89 -7.74 -15.83
N ASP A 141 -6.85 -7.87 -16.73
CA ASP A 141 -6.60 -8.02 -18.17
C ASP A 141 -5.84 -6.81 -18.77
N TYR A 142 -5.85 -5.65 -18.11
CA TYR A 142 -5.04 -4.49 -18.46
C TYR A 142 -3.58 -4.57 -17.96
N GLY A 143 -3.20 -5.70 -17.36
CA GLY A 143 -1.86 -5.98 -16.85
C GLY A 143 -1.70 -5.69 -15.35
N GLN A 144 -0.44 -5.66 -14.93
CA GLN A 144 -0.03 -5.39 -13.55
C GLN A 144 0.46 -3.95 -13.38
N SER A 145 0.05 -3.29 -12.30
CA SER A 145 0.55 -1.96 -11.93
C SER A 145 1.88 -2.00 -11.17
N THR A 146 2.29 -3.17 -10.67
CA THR A 146 3.58 -3.39 -10.00
C THR A 146 3.95 -4.87 -10.10
N GLN A 147 5.24 -5.18 -10.22
CA GLN A 147 5.74 -6.57 -10.30
C GLN A 147 5.25 -7.44 -9.14
N GLY A 148 4.91 -8.68 -9.46
CA GLY A 148 4.50 -9.69 -8.49
C GLY A 148 3.01 -9.63 -8.16
N GLN A 149 2.18 -8.94 -8.96
CA GLN A 149 0.73 -9.06 -8.86
C GLN A 149 0.28 -10.41 -9.44
N ILE A 150 -0.66 -11.05 -8.74
CA ILE A 150 -1.33 -12.27 -9.20
C ILE A 150 -2.59 -11.82 -9.94
N ASP A 151 -2.96 -12.53 -11.00
CA ASP A 151 -4.22 -12.28 -11.71
C ASP A 151 -5.43 -12.31 -10.75
N VAL A 152 -6.40 -11.43 -10.98
CA VAL A 152 -7.56 -11.28 -10.10
C VAL A 152 -8.42 -12.53 -10.05
N PHE A 153 -8.57 -13.27 -11.15
CA PHE A 153 -9.35 -14.51 -11.17
C PHE A 153 -8.63 -15.62 -10.42
N ASP A 154 -7.31 -15.72 -10.57
CA ASP A 154 -6.52 -16.72 -9.84
C ASP A 154 -6.46 -16.41 -8.34
N LEU A 155 -6.31 -15.14 -7.96
CA LEU A 155 -6.34 -14.76 -6.55
C LEU A 155 -7.71 -15.04 -5.91
N LYS A 156 -8.81 -14.82 -6.64
CA LYS A 156 -10.16 -15.20 -6.21
C LYS A 156 -10.31 -16.72 -6.06
N LYS A 157 -9.77 -17.53 -6.98
CA LYS A 157 -9.77 -19.01 -6.85
C LYS A 157 -8.99 -19.46 -5.62
N ILE A 158 -7.79 -18.90 -5.41
CA ILE A 158 -6.97 -19.18 -4.24
C ILE A 158 -7.74 -18.87 -2.96
N TYR A 159 -8.38 -17.71 -2.88
CA TYR A 159 -9.19 -17.39 -1.70
C TYR A 159 -10.38 -18.31 -1.53
N LYS A 160 -11.11 -18.63 -2.59
CA LYS A 160 -12.20 -19.60 -2.53
C LYS A 160 -11.74 -20.98 -2.06
N PHE A 161 -10.51 -21.37 -2.37
CA PHE A 161 -9.91 -22.63 -1.91
C PHE A 161 -9.46 -22.56 -0.45
N LEU A 162 -8.81 -21.46 -0.05
CA LEU A 162 -8.29 -21.27 1.32
C LEU A 162 -9.39 -20.94 2.34
N THR A 163 -10.54 -20.42 1.89
CA THR A 163 -11.70 -20.18 2.75
C THR A 163 -12.64 -21.39 2.71
N PHE A 164 -12.86 -22.00 3.88
CA PHE A 164 -14.11 -22.74 4.13
C PHE A 164 -15.26 -21.74 3.93
N HIS A 165 -16.30 -22.16 3.22
CA HIS A 165 -17.36 -21.27 2.70
C HIS A 165 -17.88 -20.31 3.77
N PHE A 166 -17.94 -19.01 3.45
CA PHE A 166 -18.79 -18.04 4.14
C PHE A 166 -20.25 -18.28 3.73
#